data_AF-A0A3B0SM55-F1
#
_entry.id   AF-A0A3B0SM55-F1
#
_cell.length_a   1.000
_cell.length_b   1.000
_cell.length_c   1.000
_cell.angle_alpha   90.00
_cell.angle_beta   90.00
_cell.angle_gamma   90.00
#
_symmetry.space_group_name_H-M   'P 1'
#
loop_
_entity.id
_entity.type
_entity.pdbx_description
1 polymer ?
#
loop_
_entity_poly.entity_id
_entity_poly.type
_entity_poly.pdbx_seq_one_letter_code
_entity_poly.pdbx_strand_id
1 'polypeptide(L)'
;MSDLPGQDWAAFSPDQETKQRRFGVPEYISAAIGVLIVIGLIVLWPSGSAKEIAAAEFSVLGVPSEFNDAVVTDSTTAPCPGTPDRDCTTVTFELTQGPDTGKFYNQEFSTEDIVPRLDVGEKVVLSRIPPSGVIVSLDETTCEFDPQATCTTAQIELSTGPDAGTVGTLELFPGQDSGLFPGREVMVTLDFDGSIVAISPASMESMYRYADYQRRWLLVAITALFALAVIALGRWKGLAALTGLGLSVFII
;
A
#
# COMPACT_ATOMS: atom_id res chain seq x y z
N MET A 1 55.48 33.36 55.41
CA MET A 1 56.53 32.81 54.52
C MET A 1 56.21 31.34 54.30
N SER A 2 55.40 31.04 53.29
CA SER A 2 55.15 29.68 52.81
C SER A 2 54.47 29.80 51.44
N ASP A 3 55.30 29.67 50.41
CA ASP A 3 54.96 29.65 49.00
C ASP A 3 53.91 28.58 48.67
N LEU A 4 52.84 29.00 47.99
CA LEU A 4 52.03 28.10 47.16
C LEU A 4 52.34 28.45 45.71
N PRO A 5 52.84 27.50 44.90
CA PRO A 5 53.26 27.78 43.54
C PRO A 5 52.06 28.16 42.68
N GLY A 6 52.22 29.23 41.90
CA GLY A 6 51.24 29.71 40.94
C GLY A 6 50.82 28.60 39.98
N GLN A 7 49.55 28.25 40.03
CA GLN A 7 48.92 27.35 39.07
C GLN A 7 48.79 28.13 37.76
N ASP A 8 49.72 27.88 36.83
CA ASP A 8 49.81 28.56 35.55
C ASP A 8 48.88 27.87 34.54
N TRP A 9 47.60 28.26 34.58
CA TRP A 9 46.53 27.71 33.73
C TRP A 9 46.76 27.91 32.23
N ALA A 10 47.75 28.73 31.85
CA ALA A 10 48.13 28.98 30.46
C ALA A 10 48.80 27.75 29.79
N ALA A 11 49.29 26.77 30.56
CA ALA A 11 49.89 25.56 30.03
C ALA A 11 48.87 24.47 29.62
N PHE A 12 47.58 24.69 29.88
CA PHE A 12 46.47 23.80 29.49
C PHE A 12 45.72 24.30 28.25
N SER A 13 46.37 25.06 27.37
CA SER A 13 45.88 25.19 26.00
C SER A 13 46.26 23.93 25.25
N PRO A 14 45.33 23.01 24.92
CA PRO A 14 45.66 21.93 24.00
C PRO A 14 46.06 22.58 22.68
N ASP A 15 47.35 22.44 22.34
CA ASP A 15 47.92 22.82 21.06
C ASP A 15 46.95 22.32 19.97
N GLN A 16 46.24 23.24 19.32
CA GLN A 16 45.46 22.92 18.15
C GLN A 16 46.47 22.69 17.04
N GLU A 17 47.07 21.49 17.00
CA GLU A 17 47.75 21.00 15.82
C GLU A 17 46.74 21.15 14.67
N THR A 18 47.01 22.10 13.78
CA THR A 18 46.37 22.21 12.48
C THR A 18 46.73 20.97 11.70
N LYS A 19 46.03 19.89 11.99
CA LYS A 19 46.16 18.60 11.32
C LYS A 19 45.62 18.83 9.91
N GLN A 20 46.53 19.18 9.00
CA GLN A 20 46.32 19.10 7.56
C GLN A 20 45.66 17.75 7.30
N ARG A 21 44.36 17.76 6.99
CA ARG A 21 43.61 16.56 6.62
C ARG A 21 44.10 16.09 5.26
N ARG A 22 45.26 15.44 5.26
CA ARG A 22 45.69 14.56 4.17
C ARG A 22 44.76 13.36 4.28
N PHE A 23 43.85 13.22 3.32
CA PHE A 23 42.89 12.12 3.30
C PHE A 23 43.66 10.80 3.48
N GLY A 24 43.48 10.17 4.63
CA GLY A 24 44.22 8.98 5.00
C GLY A 24 43.63 7.75 4.30
N VAL A 25 44.43 6.69 4.16
CA VAL A 25 43.97 5.34 3.78
C VAL A 25 42.61 4.94 4.39
N PRO A 26 42.27 5.24 5.67
CA PRO A 26 40.94 4.94 6.23
C PRO A 26 39.74 5.62 5.55
N GLU A 27 39.89 6.82 4.99
CA GLU A 27 38.79 7.49 4.27
C GLU A 27 38.52 6.84 2.90
N TYR A 28 39.56 6.34 2.23
CA TYR A 28 39.41 5.60 0.98
C TYR A 28 38.73 4.25 1.18
N ILE A 29 39.02 3.54 2.29
CA ILE A 29 38.37 2.27 2.63
C ILE A 29 36.87 2.50 2.89
N SER A 30 36.53 3.54 3.64
CA SER A 30 35.14 3.89 3.94
C SER A 30 34.36 4.24 2.67
N ALA A 31 34.97 5.01 1.75
CA ALA A 31 34.38 5.33 0.46
C ALA A 31 34.17 4.08 -0.41
N ALA A 32 35.14 3.17 -0.46
CA ALA A 32 35.04 1.93 -1.23
C ALA A 32 33.94 0.98 -0.71
N ILE A 33 33.80 0.85 0.62
CA ILE A 33 32.73 0.06 1.23
C ILE A 33 31.36 0.68 0.91
N GLY A 34 31.24 2.01 1.03
CA GLY A 34 30.00 2.71 0.67
C GLY A 34 29.60 2.46 -0.78
N VAL A 35 30.55 2.51 -1.71
CA VAL A 35 30.30 2.20 -3.13
C VAL A 35 29.86 0.75 -3.33
N LEU A 36 30.48 -0.21 -2.65
CA LEU A 36 30.07 -1.62 -2.74
C LEU A 36 28.67 -1.88 -2.18
N ILE A 37 28.28 -1.19 -1.10
CA ILE A 37 26.91 -1.27 -0.56
C ILE A 37 25.91 -0.72 -1.58
N VAL A 38 26.18 0.43 -2.19
CA VAL A 38 25.32 1.02 -3.23
C VAL A 38 25.20 0.11 -4.45
N ILE A 39 26.33 -0.44 -4.93
CA ILE A 39 26.33 -1.40 -6.04
C ILE A 39 25.53 -2.66 -5.65
N GLY A 40 25.75 -3.19 -4.44
CA GLY A 40 25.02 -4.33 -3.93
C GLY A 40 23.51 -4.07 -3.88
N LEU A 41 23.08 -2.91 -3.42
CA LEU A 41 21.67 -2.52 -3.37
C LEU A 41 21.07 -2.32 -4.75
N ILE A 42 21.80 -1.75 -5.71
CA ILE A 42 21.36 -1.61 -7.10
C ILE A 42 21.24 -2.97 -7.80
N VAL A 43 22.23 -3.86 -7.60
CA VAL A 43 22.28 -5.18 -8.24
C VAL A 43 21.28 -6.15 -7.62
N LEU A 44 21.14 -6.12 -6.29
CA LEU A 44 20.22 -6.97 -5.53
C LEU A 44 18.84 -6.33 -5.36
N TRP A 45 18.59 -5.20 -6.03
CA TRP A 45 17.29 -4.55 -5.95
C TRP A 45 16.21 -5.52 -6.45
N PRO A 46 15.20 -5.85 -5.62
CA PRO A 46 14.13 -6.73 -6.03
C PRO A 46 13.30 -6.01 -7.09
N SER A 47 13.57 -6.32 -8.35
CA SER A 47 12.84 -5.82 -9.52
C SER A 47 12.10 -6.99 -10.18
N GLY A 48 10.89 -6.73 -10.68
CA GLY A 48 10.06 -7.73 -11.36
C GLY A 48 9.29 -8.66 -10.41
N SER A 49 9.22 -9.94 -10.78
CA SER A 49 8.32 -10.94 -10.19
C SER A 49 8.48 -11.18 -8.69
N ALA A 50 9.67 -10.97 -8.13
CA ALA A 50 9.87 -11.09 -6.67
C ALA A 50 9.03 -10.07 -5.88
N LYS A 51 8.80 -8.88 -6.43
CA LYS A 51 7.92 -7.86 -5.83
C LYS A 51 6.44 -8.25 -5.99
N GLU A 52 6.07 -8.82 -7.13
CA GLU A 52 4.71 -9.28 -7.42
C GLU A 52 4.33 -10.47 -6.54
N ILE A 53 5.26 -11.40 -6.30
CA ILE A 53 5.07 -12.56 -5.41
C ILE A 53 4.92 -12.10 -3.96
N ALA A 54 5.80 -11.20 -3.47
CA ALA A 54 5.66 -10.65 -2.13
C ALA A 54 4.34 -9.86 -1.97
N ALA A 55 3.93 -9.09 -2.97
CA ALA A 55 2.65 -8.37 -2.95
C ALA A 55 1.44 -9.33 -3.01
N ALA A 56 1.55 -10.45 -3.73
CA ALA A 56 0.51 -11.48 -3.80
C ALA A 56 0.30 -12.15 -2.43
N GLU A 57 1.37 -12.43 -1.67
CA GLU A 57 1.27 -12.99 -0.31
C GLU A 57 0.50 -12.06 0.65
N PHE A 58 0.76 -10.74 0.60
CA PHE A 58 0.00 -9.78 1.41
C PHE A 58 -1.45 -9.61 0.93
N SER A 59 -1.70 -9.81 -0.36
CA SER A 59 -3.05 -9.78 -0.92
C SER A 59 -3.91 -10.94 -0.40
N VAL A 60 -3.32 -12.11 -0.14
CA VAL A 60 -4.00 -13.24 0.54
C VAL A 60 -4.44 -12.87 1.96
N LEU A 61 -3.70 -11.98 2.65
CA LEU A 61 -4.08 -11.46 3.97
C LEU A 61 -5.13 -10.34 3.91
N GLY A 62 -5.66 -10.02 2.72
CA GLY A 62 -6.62 -8.92 2.52
C GLY A 62 -6.00 -7.53 2.71
N VAL A 63 -4.66 -7.43 2.71
CA VAL A 63 -3.98 -6.13 2.80
C VAL A 63 -3.97 -5.51 1.41
N PRO A 64 -4.55 -4.31 1.22
CA PRO A 64 -4.57 -3.68 -0.08
C PRO A 64 -3.15 -3.33 -0.53
N SER A 65 -2.82 -3.74 -1.76
CA SER A 65 -1.50 -3.55 -2.37
C SER A 65 -1.49 -2.42 -3.41
N GLU A 66 -2.66 -2.02 -3.89
CA GLU A 66 -2.84 -0.99 -4.91
C GLU A 66 -3.60 0.22 -4.34
N PHE A 67 -3.08 1.41 -4.58
CA PHE A 67 -3.70 2.68 -4.19
C PHE A 67 -3.92 3.52 -5.43
N ASN A 68 -5.17 3.94 -5.64
CA ASN A 68 -5.60 4.63 -6.85
C ASN A 68 -6.27 5.96 -6.49
N ASP A 69 -5.93 7.02 -7.21
CA ASP A 69 -6.55 8.33 -7.04
C ASP A 69 -8.01 8.33 -7.55
N ALA A 70 -8.90 8.93 -6.77
CA ALA A 70 -10.30 9.11 -7.11
C ALA A 70 -10.81 10.51 -6.70
N VAL A 71 -11.97 10.88 -7.21
CA VAL A 71 -12.67 12.11 -6.84
C VAL A 71 -14.07 11.80 -6.33
N VAL A 72 -14.51 12.51 -5.29
CA VAL A 72 -15.88 12.43 -4.78
C VAL A 72 -16.81 13.15 -5.76
N THR A 73 -17.81 12.45 -6.27
CA THR A 73 -18.77 12.99 -7.26
C THR A 73 -20.15 13.22 -6.67
N ASP A 74 -20.56 12.40 -5.70
CA ASP A 74 -21.80 12.57 -4.95
C ASP A 74 -21.60 12.15 -3.49
N SER A 75 -22.39 12.74 -2.59
CA SER A 75 -22.43 12.40 -1.18
C SER A 75 -23.84 12.65 -0.67
N THR A 76 -24.58 11.57 -0.43
CA THR A 76 -25.98 11.62 -0.05
C THR A 76 -26.20 10.90 1.27
N THR A 77 -26.79 11.59 2.24
CA THR A 77 -27.20 11.00 3.52
C THR A 77 -28.68 10.60 3.45
N ALA A 78 -28.98 9.34 3.75
CA ALA A 78 -30.33 8.80 3.81
C ALA A 78 -30.45 7.77 4.95
N PRO A 79 -31.68 7.43 5.40
CA PRO A 79 -31.87 6.35 6.35
C PRO A 79 -31.30 5.03 5.80
N CYS A 80 -30.57 4.30 6.63
CA CYS A 80 -29.94 3.05 6.24
C CYS A 80 -31.00 2.02 5.79
N PRO A 81 -30.76 1.25 4.72
CA PRO A 81 -31.68 0.19 4.29
C PRO A 81 -31.96 -0.81 5.41
N GLY A 82 -33.23 -0.96 5.78
CA GLY A 82 -33.66 -1.89 6.84
C GLY A 82 -33.50 -1.38 8.28
N THR A 83 -32.88 -0.21 8.49
CA THR A 83 -32.68 0.41 9.81
C THR A 83 -32.99 1.91 9.75
N PRO A 84 -34.29 2.29 9.72
CA PRO A 84 -34.70 3.68 9.52
C PRO A 84 -34.31 4.63 10.66
N ASP A 85 -33.94 4.10 11.82
CA ASP A 85 -33.49 4.89 12.97
C ASP A 85 -32.02 5.34 12.83
N ARG A 86 -31.30 4.89 11.80
CA ARG A 86 -29.90 5.20 11.54
C ARG A 86 -29.73 5.88 10.19
N ASP A 87 -28.84 6.87 10.15
CA ASP A 87 -28.48 7.56 8.92
C ASP A 87 -27.20 6.96 8.34
N CYS A 88 -27.23 6.64 7.06
CA CYS A 88 -26.09 6.20 6.26
C CYS A 88 -25.73 7.31 5.27
N THR A 89 -24.44 7.58 5.10
CA THR A 89 -23.96 8.46 4.03
C THR A 89 -23.36 7.59 2.93
N THR A 90 -23.98 7.61 1.76
CA THR A 90 -23.48 6.95 0.56
C THR A 90 -22.66 7.96 -0.22
N VAL A 91 -21.38 7.66 -0.41
CA VAL A 91 -20.44 8.50 -1.16
C VAL A 91 -20.10 7.79 -2.46
N THR A 92 -20.24 8.51 -3.57
CA THR A 92 -19.87 8.03 -4.91
C THR A 92 -18.54 8.60 -5.32
N PHE A 93 -17.60 7.72 -5.63
CA PHE A 93 -16.26 8.04 -6.09
C PHE A 93 -16.13 7.71 -7.57
N GLU A 94 -15.46 8.58 -8.32
CA GLU A 94 -15.01 8.30 -9.69
C GLU A 94 -13.50 8.05 -9.67
N LEU A 95 -13.09 6.90 -10.21
CA LEU A 95 -11.67 6.54 -10.30
C LEU A 95 -10.97 7.37 -11.38
N THR A 96 -9.92 8.08 -11.01
CA THR A 96 -9.12 8.93 -11.91
C THR A 96 -7.79 8.30 -12.31
N GLN A 97 -7.43 7.20 -11.65
CA GLN A 97 -6.21 6.43 -11.88
C GLN A 97 -6.51 4.93 -11.74
N GLY A 98 -5.70 4.10 -12.40
CA GLY A 98 -5.74 2.64 -12.27
C GLY A 98 -6.50 1.95 -13.40
N PRO A 99 -6.64 0.61 -13.33
CA PRO A 99 -7.25 -0.20 -14.39
C PRO A 99 -8.74 0.10 -14.63
N ASP A 100 -9.41 0.66 -13.62
CA ASP A 100 -10.85 0.97 -13.64
C ASP A 100 -11.13 2.48 -13.77
N THR A 101 -10.20 3.24 -14.36
CA THR A 101 -10.36 4.70 -14.56
C THR A 101 -11.66 5.03 -15.30
N GLY A 102 -12.37 6.06 -14.83
CA GLY A 102 -13.65 6.54 -15.36
C GLY A 102 -14.87 5.74 -14.89
N LYS A 103 -14.68 4.72 -14.05
CA LYS A 103 -15.78 3.98 -13.43
C LYS A 103 -16.13 4.55 -12.04
N PHE A 104 -17.35 4.27 -11.59
CA PHE A 104 -17.92 4.78 -10.35
C PHE A 104 -18.02 3.70 -9.28
N TYR A 105 -17.74 4.07 -8.03
CA TYR A 105 -17.79 3.21 -6.86
C TYR A 105 -18.61 3.89 -5.76
N ASN A 106 -19.53 3.16 -5.13
CA ASN A 106 -20.31 3.65 -4.01
C ASN A 106 -19.81 3.01 -2.72
N GLN A 107 -19.55 3.83 -1.70
CA GLN A 107 -19.30 3.36 -0.35
C GLN A 107 -20.31 3.95 0.61
N GLU A 108 -20.91 3.07 1.41
CA GLU A 108 -21.76 3.47 2.51
C GLU A 108 -20.94 3.60 3.79
N PHE A 109 -21.13 4.71 4.48
CA PHE A 109 -20.57 4.96 5.80
C PHE A 109 -21.71 5.12 6.80
N SER A 110 -21.66 4.40 7.91
CA SER A 110 -22.58 4.60 9.03
C SER A 110 -22.23 5.88 9.76
N THR A 111 -23.21 6.75 10.05
CA THR A 111 -22.99 7.99 10.81
C THR A 111 -22.59 7.78 12.27
N GLU A 112 -22.68 6.53 12.76
CA GLU A 112 -22.19 6.14 14.09
C GLU A 112 -20.67 5.95 14.14
N ASP A 113 -20.05 5.71 12.99
CA ASP A 113 -18.60 5.59 12.86
C ASP A 113 -17.95 6.97 12.71
N ILE A 114 -16.63 7.05 12.90
CA ILE A 114 -15.86 8.26 12.56
C ILE A 114 -15.83 8.36 11.02
N VAL A 115 -16.90 8.92 10.45
CA VAL A 115 -17.01 9.11 9.00
C VAL A 115 -16.03 10.20 8.58
N PRO A 116 -15.13 9.94 7.62
CA PRO A 116 -14.35 11.00 7.01
C PRO A 116 -15.30 12.03 6.39
N ARG A 117 -15.09 13.32 6.67
CA ARG A 117 -15.88 14.38 6.05
C ARG A 117 -15.46 14.54 4.59
N LEU A 118 -16.21 13.91 3.70
CA LEU A 118 -15.95 13.89 2.26
C LEU A 118 -16.87 14.88 1.54
N ASP A 119 -16.28 15.94 0.99
CA ASP A 119 -16.99 16.95 0.21
C ASP A 119 -16.94 16.63 -1.30
N VAL A 120 -17.99 16.99 -2.04
CA VAL A 120 -18.02 16.80 -3.51
C VAL A 120 -16.87 17.57 -4.17
N GLY A 121 -16.15 16.91 -5.08
CA GLY A 121 -14.96 17.42 -5.75
C GLY A 121 -13.66 17.17 -5.00
N GLU A 122 -13.72 16.58 -3.80
CA GLU A 122 -12.54 16.24 -3.03
C GLU A 122 -11.76 15.08 -3.65
N LYS A 123 -10.43 15.19 -3.62
CA LYS A 123 -9.52 14.16 -4.12
C LYS A 123 -9.14 13.20 -3.01
N VAL A 124 -9.37 11.92 -3.26
CA VAL A 124 -9.15 10.84 -2.30
C VAL A 124 -8.32 9.73 -2.93
N VAL A 125 -7.87 8.82 -2.09
CA VAL A 125 -7.17 7.61 -2.48
C VAL A 125 -8.03 6.43 -2.07
N LEU A 126 -8.31 5.57 -3.05
CA LEU A 126 -8.99 4.30 -2.83
C LEU A 126 -7.96 3.18 -2.84
N SER A 127 -8.03 2.31 -1.85
CA SER A 127 -7.34 1.04 -1.89
C SER A 127 -8.08 0.07 -2.82
N ARG A 128 -7.33 -0.78 -3.50
CA ARG A 128 -7.86 -1.82 -4.39
C ARG A 128 -7.28 -3.17 -4.01
N ILE A 129 -8.15 -4.17 -3.95
CA ILE A 129 -7.80 -5.57 -3.90
C ILE A 129 -8.12 -6.17 -5.28
N PRO A 130 -7.13 -6.63 -6.04
CA PRO A 130 -7.36 -7.23 -7.35
C PRO A 130 -8.16 -8.54 -7.23
N PRO A 131 -8.91 -8.93 -8.27
CA PRO A 131 -9.55 -10.23 -8.33
C PRO A 131 -8.50 -11.35 -8.22
N SER A 132 -8.86 -12.40 -7.49
CA SER A 132 -7.95 -13.51 -7.16
C SER A 132 -8.18 -14.76 -8.00
N GLY A 133 -9.24 -14.78 -8.82
CA GLY A 133 -9.53 -15.87 -9.76
C GLY A 133 -10.57 -15.52 -10.79
N VAL A 134 -10.75 -16.39 -11.78
CA VAL A 134 -11.76 -16.30 -12.83
C VAL A 134 -12.54 -17.60 -12.90
N ILE A 135 -13.86 -17.51 -13.02
CA ILE A 135 -14.72 -18.69 -13.20
C ILE A 135 -14.50 -19.27 -14.60
N VAL A 136 -14.08 -20.53 -14.67
CA VAL A 136 -13.89 -21.27 -15.92
C VAL A 136 -15.20 -21.91 -16.37
N SER A 137 -15.87 -22.61 -15.45
CA SER A 137 -17.19 -23.22 -15.68
C SER A 137 -18.04 -23.23 -14.42
N LEU A 138 -19.35 -23.33 -14.63
CA LEU A 138 -20.36 -23.58 -13.60
C LEU A 138 -21.19 -24.76 -14.08
N ASP A 139 -21.14 -25.86 -13.34
CA ASP A 139 -21.77 -27.11 -13.71
C ASP A 139 -22.81 -27.47 -12.63
N GLU A 140 -24.08 -27.60 -13.00
CA GLU A 140 -25.14 -28.02 -12.07
C GLU A 140 -24.95 -29.50 -11.71
N THR A 141 -24.88 -29.78 -10.41
CA THR A 141 -24.66 -31.11 -9.86
C THR A 141 -25.62 -31.37 -8.69
N THR A 142 -25.71 -32.62 -8.25
CA THR A 142 -26.48 -32.95 -7.05
C THR A 142 -25.59 -32.73 -5.83
N CYS A 143 -26.09 -32.02 -4.80
CA CYS A 143 -25.29 -31.73 -3.61
C CYS A 143 -24.83 -33.01 -2.91
N GLU A 144 -23.56 -33.08 -2.51
CA GLU A 144 -23.01 -34.25 -1.83
C GLU A 144 -23.75 -34.57 -0.51
N PHE A 145 -24.14 -33.53 0.23
CA PHE A 145 -24.80 -33.67 1.53
C PHE A 145 -26.34 -33.68 1.46
N ASP A 146 -26.94 -33.34 0.32
CA ASP A 146 -28.40 -33.38 0.10
C ASP A 146 -28.74 -33.78 -1.34
N PRO A 147 -29.05 -35.06 -1.59
CA PRO A 147 -29.35 -35.54 -2.94
C PRO A 147 -30.67 -35.02 -3.51
N GLN A 148 -31.47 -34.26 -2.75
CA GLN A 148 -32.67 -33.60 -3.24
C GLN A 148 -32.43 -32.14 -3.64
N ALA A 149 -31.24 -31.60 -3.37
CA ALA A 149 -30.85 -30.25 -3.74
C ALA A 149 -29.93 -30.23 -4.97
N THR A 150 -30.11 -29.21 -5.81
CA THR A 150 -29.24 -28.92 -6.96
C THR A 150 -28.17 -27.92 -6.53
N CYS A 151 -26.91 -28.37 -6.50
CA CYS A 151 -25.75 -27.54 -6.25
C CYS A 151 -25.12 -27.10 -7.58
N THR A 152 -24.23 -26.11 -7.51
CA THR A 152 -23.41 -25.72 -8.66
C THR A 152 -21.95 -25.95 -8.32
N THR A 153 -21.27 -26.81 -9.07
CA THR A 153 -19.83 -26.99 -8.99
C THR A 153 -19.16 -25.91 -9.83
N ALA A 154 -18.47 -24.98 -9.17
CA ALA A 154 -17.69 -23.93 -9.82
C ALA A 154 -16.24 -24.36 -10.00
N GLN A 155 -15.75 -24.26 -11.23
CA GLN A 155 -14.31 -24.38 -11.52
C GLN A 155 -13.71 -22.98 -11.64
N ILE A 156 -12.68 -22.70 -10.84
CA ILE A 156 -12.08 -21.37 -10.72
C ILE A 156 -10.59 -21.47 -11.02
N GLU A 157 -10.11 -20.74 -12.01
CA GLU A 157 -8.68 -20.58 -12.26
C GLU A 157 -8.15 -19.48 -11.33
N LEU A 158 -7.20 -19.84 -10.47
CA LEU A 158 -6.58 -18.91 -9.53
C LEU A 158 -5.66 -17.95 -10.28
N SER A 159 -5.84 -16.64 -10.10
CA SER A 159 -5.03 -15.61 -10.76
C SER A 159 -3.83 -15.15 -9.91
N THR A 160 -3.86 -15.43 -8.61
CA THR A 160 -2.86 -14.97 -7.64
C THR A 160 -2.57 -16.05 -6.59
N GLY A 161 -1.42 -15.96 -5.92
CA GLY A 161 -1.02 -16.88 -4.85
C GLY A 161 -0.12 -18.03 -5.33
N PRO A 162 0.27 -18.94 -4.42
CA PRO A 162 1.18 -20.05 -4.74
C PRO A 162 0.62 -21.00 -5.82
N ASP A 163 -0.70 -21.10 -5.89
CA ASP A 163 -1.43 -21.97 -6.82
C ASP A 163 -1.96 -21.20 -8.05
N ALA A 164 -1.41 -20.03 -8.35
CA ALA A 164 -1.79 -19.25 -9.53
C ALA A 164 -1.62 -20.06 -10.83
N GLY A 165 -2.62 -19.99 -11.72
CA GLY A 165 -2.72 -20.77 -12.95
C GLY A 165 -3.28 -22.19 -12.76
N THR A 166 -3.58 -22.59 -11.52
CA THR A 166 -4.28 -23.87 -11.26
C THR A 166 -5.79 -23.65 -11.18
N VAL A 167 -6.54 -24.71 -11.49
CA VAL A 167 -8.01 -24.72 -11.41
C VAL A 167 -8.43 -25.41 -10.11
N GLY A 168 -9.04 -24.63 -9.21
CA GLY A 168 -9.70 -25.13 -8.01
C GLY A 168 -11.18 -25.41 -8.27
N THR A 169 -11.79 -26.22 -7.41
CA THR A 169 -13.22 -26.54 -7.48
C THR A 169 -13.89 -26.14 -6.17
N LEU A 170 -15.04 -25.49 -6.26
CA LEU A 170 -15.89 -25.14 -5.12
C LEU A 170 -17.33 -25.57 -5.41
N GLU A 171 -17.95 -26.27 -4.49
CA GLU A 171 -19.38 -26.52 -4.54
C GLU A 171 -20.15 -25.33 -3.92
N LEU A 172 -21.07 -24.78 -4.69
CA LEU A 172 -21.95 -23.69 -4.30
C LEU A 172 -23.33 -24.24 -3.97
N PHE A 173 -23.84 -23.87 -2.80
CA PHE A 173 -25.21 -24.19 -2.40
C PHE A 173 -26.23 -23.29 -3.14
N PRO A 174 -27.50 -23.72 -3.27
CA PRO A 174 -28.55 -22.93 -3.92
C PRO A 174 -28.58 -21.47 -3.45
N GLY A 175 -28.46 -20.53 -4.39
CA GLY A 175 -28.48 -19.08 -4.14
C GLY A 175 -27.09 -18.44 -3.96
N GLN A 176 -26.02 -19.22 -3.81
CA GLN A 176 -24.64 -18.71 -3.73
C GLN A 176 -24.01 -18.41 -5.10
N ASP A 177 -24.62 -18.88 -6.18
CA ASP A 177 -24.22 -18.66 -7.57
C ASP A 177 -24.72 -17.33 -8.15
N SER A 178 -25.43 -16.54 -7.33
CA SER A 178 -26.02 -15.26 -7.74
C SER A 178 -24.99 -14.31 -8.35
N GLY A 179 -25.16 -13.99 -9.63
CA GLY A 179 -24.28 -13.07 -10.36
C GLY A 179 -22.96 -13.69 -10.80
N LEU A 180 -22.78 -15.02 -10.68
CA LEU A 180 -21.63 -15.76 -11.19
C LEU A 180 -21.91 -16.28 -12.60
N PHE A 181 -20.89 -16.27 -13.46
CA PHE A 181 -20.95 -16.82 -14.81
C PHE A 181 -19.53 -17.13 -15.34
N PRO A 182 -19.38 -18.03 -16.32
CA PRO A 182 -18.09 -18.29 -16.94
C PRO A 182 -17.42 -17.02 -17.49
N GLY A 183 -16.13 -16.85 -17.20
CA GLY A 183 -15.33 -15.67 -17.52
C GLY A 183 -15.45 -14.52 -16.50
N ARG A 184 -16.25 -14.67 -15.44
CA ARG A 184 -16.36 -13.65 -14.40
C ARG A 184 -15.18 -13.70 -13.44
N GLU A 185 -14.60 -12.53 -13.17
CA GLU A 185 -13.60 -12.33 -12.11
C GLU A 185 -14.24 -12.41 -10.72
N VAL A 186 -13.56 -13.09 -9.82
CA VAL A 186 -14.02 -13.36 -8.45
C VAL A 186 -12.92 -13.11 -7.42
N MET A 187 -13.35 -12.71 -6.23
CA MET A 187 -12.55 -12.76 -5.01
C MET A 187 -12.64 -14.18 -4.47
N VAL A 188 -11.48 -14.82 -4.26
CA VAL A 188 -11.39 -16.19 -3.76
C VAL A 188 -10.89 -16.15 -2.32
N THR A 189 -11.64 -16.76 -1.42
CA THR A 189 -11.24 -16.97 -0.02
C THR A 189 -10.68 -18.38 0.12
N LEU A 190 -9.43 -18.47 0.53
CA LEU A 190 -8.73 -19.73 0.76
C LEU A 190 -8.67 -20.06 2.26
N ASP A 191 -8.71 -21.35 2.59
CA ASP A 191 -8.38 -21.83 3.94
C ASP A 191 -6.85 -21.93 4.12
N PHE A 192 -6.41 -22.21 5.34
CA PHE A 192 -5.00 -22.43 5.68
C PHE A 192 -4.34 -23.59 4.92
N ASP A 193 -5.13 -24.55 4.43
CA ASP A 193 -4.65 -25.67 3.61
C ASP A 193 -4.64 -25.35 2.09
N GLY A 194 -5.03 -24.14 1.70
CA GLY A 194 -5.10 -23.69 0.30
C GLY A 194 -6.39 -24.08 -0.42
N SER A 195 -7.33 -24.74 0.24
CA SER A 195 -8.64 -25.06 -0.36
C SER A 195 -9.53 -23.82 -0.49
N ILE A 196 -10.36 -23.80 -1.52
CA ILE A 196 -11.31 -22.71 -1.74
C ILE A 196 -12.50 -22.91 -0.80
N VAL A 197 -12.79 -21.91 0.04
CA VAL A 197 -13.91 -21.95 1.00
C VAL A 197 -15.09 -21.10 0.53
N ALA A 198 -14.80 -19.97 -0.11
CA ALA A 198 -15.83 -19.07 -0.59
C ALA A 198 -15.34 -18.30 -1.81
N ILE A 199 -16.29 -17.91 -2.65
CA ILE A 199 -16.06 -16.97 -3.74
C ILE A 199 -17.09 -15.85 -3.66
N SER A 200 -16.70 -14.68 -4.13
CA SER A 200 -17.61 -13.54 -4.28
C SER A 200 -17.32 -12.83 -5.59
N PRO A 201 -18.34 -12.29 -6.27
CA PRO A 201 -18.13 -11.55 -7.50
C PRO A 201 -17.18 -10.36 -7.26
N ALA A 202 -16.19 -10.19 -8.13
CA ALA A 202 -15.35 -9.00 -8.15
C ALA A 202 -16.17 -7.83 -8.71
N SER A 203 -16.83 -7.10 -7.82
CA SER A 203 -17.54 -5.88 -8.13
C SER A 203 -16.70 -4.68 -7.72
N MET A 204 -17.04 -3.50 -8.22
CA MET A 204 -16.38 -2.27 -7.78
C MET A 204 -16.51 -2.08 -6.25
N GLU A 205 -17.61 -2.56 -5.68
CA GLU A 205 -17.91 -2.43 -4.26
C GLU A 205 -17.12 -3.38 -3.36
N SER A 206 -16.73 -4.56 -3.87
CA SER A 206 -15.90 -5.52 -3.14
C SER A 206 -14.40 -5.28 -3.34
N MET A 207 -13.99 -4.76 -4.50
CA MET A 207 -12.58 -4.52 -4.81
C MET A 207 -12.02 -3.21 -4.24
N TYR A 208 -12.83 -2.15 -4.17
CA TYR A 208 -12.36 -0.83 -3.74
C TYR A 208 -12.86 -0.47 -2.34
N ARG A 209 -12.01 0.23 -1.59
CA ARG A 209 -12.34 0.83 -0.30
C ARG A 209 -11.69 2.20 -0.17
N TYR A 210 -12.35 3.14 0.50
CA TYR A 210 -11.71 4.38 0.90
C TYR A 210 -10.50 4.11 1.80
N ALA A 211 -9.36 4.71 1.46
CA ALA A 211 -8.12 4.59 2.23
C ALA A 211 -7.77 5.89 2.95
N ASP A 212 -7.57 6.99 2.21
CA ASP A 212 -7.21 8.30 2.79
C ASP A 212 -7.47 9.45 1.79
N TYR A 213 -7.26 10.68 2.24
CA TYR A 213 -7.27 11.90 1.41
C TYR A 213 -6.01 12.02 0.57
N GLN A 214 -6.13 12.66 -0.61
CA GLN A 214 -4.98 12.89 -1.46
C GLN A 214 -4.11 14.08 -0.97
N ARG A 215 -3.18 13.80 -0.04
CA ARG A 215 -2.31 14.81 0.59
C ARG A 215 -1.00 15.08 -0.15
N ARG A 216 -0.83 14.52 -1.35
CA ARG A 216 0.42 14.58 -2.11
C ARG A 216 0.90 16.02 -2.34
N TRP A 217 0.00 16.94 -2.66
CA TRP A 217 0.36 18.33 -2.90
C TRP A 217 0.87 19.04 -1.63
N LEU A 218 0.22 18.79 -0.49
CA LEU A 218 0.61 19.36 0.81
C LEU A 218 1.97 18.81 1.25
N LEU A 219 2.18 17.50 1.12
CA LEU A 219 3.44 16.86 1.44
C LEU A 219 4.58 17.40 0.57
N VAL A 220 4.35 17.60 -0.73
CA VAL A 220 5.31 18.22 -1.64
C VAL A 220 5.61 19.67 -1.23
N ALA A 221 4.59 20.46 -0.88
CA ALA A 221 4.76 21.84 -0.46
C ALA A 221 5.58 21.95 0.84
N ILE A 222 5.27 21.13 1.85
CA ILE A 222 6.01 21.08 3.12
C ILE A 222 7.44 20.62 2.89
N THR A 223 7.65 19.60 2.05
CA THR A 223 8.99 19.09 1.71
C THR A 223 9.81 20.17 1.01
N ALA A 224 9.22 20.89 0.06
CA ALA A 224 9.87 21.99 -0.64
C ALA A 224 10.22 23.14 0.33
N LEU A 225 9.30 23.52 1.22
CA LEU A 225 9.54 24.53 2.24
C LEU A 225 10.65 24.12 3.21
N PHE A 226 10.66 22.87 3.66
CA PHE A 226 11.72 22.32 4.49
C PHE A 226 13.08 22.36 3.76
N ALA A 227 13.13 21.90 2.51
CA ALA A 227 14.34 21.95 1.69
C ALA A 227 14.86 23.39 1.53
N LEU A 228 13.97 24.35 1.27
CA LEU A 228 14.32 25.77 1.20
C LEU A 228 14.87 26.30 2.52
N ALA A 229 14.26 25.95 3.66
CA ALA A 229 14.76 26.33 4.98
C ALA A 229 16.16 25.75 5.27
N VAL A 230 16.39 24.48 4.93
CA VAL A 230 17.70 23.82 5.09
C VAL A 230 18.76 24.48 4.21
N ILE A 231 18.43 24.85 2.97
CA ILE A 231 19.35 25.56 2.07
C ILE A 231 19.62 26.98 2.59
N ALA A 232 18.60 27.68 3.08
CA ALA A 232 18.75 29.04 3.61
C ALA A 232 19.65 29.07 4.86
N LEU A 233 19.45 28.12 5.80
CA LEU A 233 20.21 28.03 7.04
C LEU A 233 21.60 27.39 6.84
N GLY A 234 21.71 26.38 5.99
CA GLY A 234 22.93 25.58 5.79
C GLY A 234 23.78 25.98 4.59
N ARG A 235 23.29 26.85 3.69
CA ARG A 235 23.93 27.23 2.41
C ARG A 235 24.44 26.00 1.65
N TRP A 236 25.76 25.89 1.48
CA TRP A 236 26.41 24.75 0.82
C TRP A 236 26.37 23.45 1.62
N LYS A 237 26.42 23.54 2.96
CA LYS A 237 26.30 22.36 3.82
C LYS A 237 24.87 21.81 3.84
N GLY A 238 23.88 22.69 3.71
CA GLY A 238 22.46 22.31 3.59
C GLY A 238 22.17 21.54 2.31
N LEU A 239 22.72 21.99 1.17
CA LEU A 239 22.60 21.26 -0.10
C LEU A 239 23.23 19.86 -0.01
N ALA A 240 24.43 19.76 0.55
CA ALA A 240 25.12 18.48 0.75
C ALA A 240 24.30 17.49 1.61
N ALA A 241 23.63 18.00 2.65
CA ALA A 241 22.74 17.20 3.50
C ALA A 241 21.51 16.70 2.75
N LEU A 242 20.84 17.56 1.96
CA LEU A 242 19.68 17.17 1.15
C LEU A 242 20.02 16.13 0.10
N THR A 243 21.19 16.24 -0.55
CA THR A 243 21.65 15.20 -1.48
C THR A 243 21.90 13.87 -0.78
N GLY A 244 22.44 13.89 0.45
CA GLY A 244 22.62 12.67 1.24
C GLY A 244 21.29 11.99 1.58
N LEU A 245 20.28 12.78 1.99
CA LEU A 245 18.93 12.29 2.26
C LEU A 245 18.25 11.78 0.98
N GLY A 246 18.36 12.52 -0.13
CA GLY A 246 17.80 12.13 -1.41
C GLY A 246 18.37 10.81 -1.91
N LEU A 247 19.70 10.63 -1.77
CA LEU A 247 20.36 9.36 -2.08
C LEU A 247 19.92 8.24 -1.14
N SER A 248 19.74 8.49 0.15
CA SER A 248 19.26 7.45 1.08
C SER A 248 17.84 7.01 0.76
N VAL A 249 16.95 7.95 0.41
CA VAL A 249 15.57 7.63 0.02
C VAL A 249 15.55 6.88 -1.31
N PHE A 250 16.42 7.23 -2.26
CA PHE A 250 16.52 6.50 -3.53
C PHE A 250 16.94 5.03 -3.37
N ILE A 251 17.61 4.72 -2.25
CA ILE A 251 18.10 3.38 -1.92
C ILE A 251 17.06 2.55 -1.13
N ILE A 252 15.96 3.14 -0.68
CA ILE A 252 14.89 2.44 0.05
C ILE A 252 13.71 2.23 -0.90
#